data_AF-A0A1X6NC44-F1
#
_entry.id   AF-A0A1X6NC44-F1
#
_cell.length_a   1.000
_cell.length_b   1.000
_cell.length_c   1.000
_cell.angle_alpha   90.00
_cell.angle_beta   90.00
_cell.angle_gamma   90.00
#
_symmetry.space_group_name_H-M   'P 1'
#
loop_
_entity.id
_entity.type
_entity.pdbx_description
1 polymer ?
#
loop_
_entity_poly.entity_id
_entity_poly.type
_entity_poly.pdbx_seq_one_letter_code
_entity_poly.pdbx_strand_id
1 'polypeptide(L)'
;MAFNVVVFPPNAEDPQIDIDLERFMGTWHVIQSTLPLWKSRKDVTITYTLKPSEHDPTQIDDLVEYRSKSDSPISKRSSVVGVDTLVSPSGTSEDAPSNAPKTRWNWRGKGWLMIATSRWQILGCHLHSGGTADDTSNDPEWALTYFEKTLFTPAGLDIYSRAPSGLPTALLGEILTKAKALGGEVGALAEQFFEVERSAPQDKTTSEPSRIGSINKVDVLNHVALTPS
;
A
#
# COMPACT_ATOMS: atom_id res chain seq x y z
N MET A 1 -10.51 -8.52 -23.19
CA MET A 1 -9.32 -9.35 -22.91
C MET A 1 -9.50 -9.90 -21.51
N ALA A 2 -9.16 -11.17 -21.27
CA ALA A 2 -9.18 -11.75 -19.93
C ALA A 2 -7.79 -11.53 -19.31
N PHE A 3 -7.73 -11.03 -18.08
CA PHE A 3 -6.47 -10.95 -17.37
C PHE A 3 -6.15 -12.35 -16.82
N ASN A 4 -4.88 -12.66 -16.59
CA ASN A 4 -4.52 -13.90 -15.91
C ASN A 4 -4.35 -13.62 -14.42
N VAL A 5 -5.46 -13.60 -13.67
CA VAL A 5 -5.42 -13.35 -12.22
C VAL A 5 -5.33 -14.67 -11.46
N VAL A 6 -4.21 -14.84 -10.75
CA VAL A 6 -3.96 -15.95 -9.83
C VAL A 6 -3.78 -15.41 -8.42
N VAL A 7 -4.51 -15.99 -7.47
CA VAL A 7 -4.42 -15.68 -6.03
C VAL A 7 -4.44 -16.98 -5.24
N PHE A 8 -3.79 -16.98 -4.08
CA PHE A 8 -3.63 -18.13 -3.21
C PHE A 8 -4.22 -17.82 -1.82
N PRO A 9 -4.70 -18.83 -1.08
CA PRO A 9 -5.10 -18.64 0.31
C PRO A 9 -3.87 -18.26 1.16
N PRO A 10 -4.08 -17.54 2.27
CA PRO A 10 -3.01 -17.22 3.20
C PRO A 10 -2.43 -18.52 3.75
N ASN A 11 -1.14 -18.49 4.01
CA ASN A 11 -0.39 -19.64 4.51
C ASN A 11 -0.30 -20.87 3.58
N ALA A 12 -0.61 -20.75 2.28
CA ALA A 12 -0.34 -21.79 1.30
C ALA A 12 1.12 -22.30 1.40
N GLU A 13 1.34 -23.62 1.31
CA GLU A 13 2.66 -24.22 1.54
C GLU A 13 3.68 -23.85 0.45
N ASP A 14 3.23 -23.76 -0.81
CA ASP A 14 4.08 -23.39 -1.96
C ASP A 14 3.27 -22.56 -2.98
N PRO A 15 2.85 -21.33 -2.61
CA PRO A 15 2.16 -20.46 -3.55
C PRO A 15 3.15 -20.12 -4.67
N GLN A 16 2.76 -20.45 -5.91
CA GLN A 16 3.54 -20.13 -7.12
C GLN A 16 3.42 -18.64 -7.44
N ILE A 17 3.82 -17.79 -6.48
CA ILE A 17 3.93 -16.35 -6.61
C ILE A 17 5.43 -16.06 -6.67
N ASP A 18 5.93 -15.91 -7.89
CA ASP A 18 7.31 -15.47 -8.11
C ASP A 18 7.38 -13.95 -7.88
N ILE A 19 8.01 -13.56 -6.76
CA ILE A 19 8.18 -12.15 -6.40
C ILE A 19 9.64 -11.79 -6.55
N ASP A 20 9.94 -11.11 -7.65
CA ASP A 20 11.13 -10.27 -7.74
C ASP A 20 10.97 -9.10 -6.76
N LEU A 21 11.64 -9.21 -5.60
CA LEU A 21 11.53 -8.23 -4.53
C LEU A 21 11.96 -6.83 -4.97
N GLU A 22 12.99 -6.72 -5.80
CA GLU A 22 13.47 -5.42 -6.28
C GLU A 22 12.38 -4.73 -7.10
N ARG A 23 11.65 -5.49 -7.92
CA ARG A 23 10.50 -4.99 -8.67
C ARG A 23 9.30 -4.67 -7.80
N PHE A 24 9.09 -5.42 -6.72
CA PHE A 24 7.99 -5.14 -5.80
C PHE A 24 8.20 -3.84 -5.00
N MET A 25 9.46 -3.41 -4.81
CA MET A 25 9.79 -2.17 -4.10
C MET A 25 9.17 -0.92 -4.77
N GLY A 26 9.27 0.21 -4.07
CA GLY A 26 8.71 1.49 -4.48
C GLY A 26 7.30 1.69 -3.94
N THR A 27 6.61 2.69 -4.50
CA THR A 27 5.31 3.13 -4.00
C THR A 27 4.17 2.35 -4.64
N TRP A 28 3.22 1.95 -3.81
CA TRP A 28 1.94 1.35 -4.15
C TRP A 28 0.80 2.25 -3.67
N HIS A 29 -0.29 2.32 -4.45
CA HIS A 29 -1.52 2.98 -4.06
C HIS A 29 -2.52 1.94 -3.58
N VAL A 30 -3.08 2.12 -2.38
CA VAL A 30 -4.17 1.27 -1.89
C VAL A 30 -5.47 1.73 -2.57
N ILE A 31 -6.08 0.85 -3.37
CA ILE A 31 -7.26 1.19 -4.19
C ILE A 31 -8.54 0.54 -3.69
N GLN A 32 -8.45 -0.61 -3.04
CA GLN A 32 -9.54 -1.26 -2.34
C GLN A 32 -9.02 -1.75 -1.00
N SER A 33 -9.88 -1.75 0.01
CA SER A 33 -9.55 -2.31 1.31
C SER A 33 -10.77 -2.89 2.01
N THR A 34 -10.53 -3.80 2.96
CA THR A 34 -11.53 -4.24 3.94
C THR A 34 -11.25 -3.65 5.33
N LEU A 35 -10.09 -3.01 5.54
CA LEU A 35 -9.66 -2.47 6.81
C LEU A 35 -10.45 -1.20 7.17
N PRO A 36 -11.24 -1.20 8.26
CA PRO A 36 -12.09 -0.06 8.62
C PRO A 36 -11.32 1.26 8.80
N LEU A 37 -10.03 1.18 9.13
CA LEU A 37 -9.19 2.34 9.39
C LEU A 37 -8.99 3.23 8.15
N TRP A 38 -9.16 2.70 6.93
CA TRP A 38 -9.07 3.49 5.70
C TRP A 38 -10.39 4.20 5.34
N LYS A 39 -11.52 3.89 5.98
CA LYS A 39 -12.82 4.52 5.67
C LYS A 39 -12.87 6.03 5.91
N SER A 40 -12.07 6.52 6.86
CA SER A 40 -11.95 7.95 7.18
C SER A 40 -10.70 8.60 6.58
N ARG A 41 -9.99 7.89 5.68
CA ARG A 41 -8.73 8.32 5.09
C ARG A 41 -8.83 8.29 3.56
N LYS A 42 -7.90 8.98 2.91
CA LYS A 42 -7.75 8.99 1.46
C LYS A 42 -6.30 9.14 1.06
N ASP A 43 -6.02 8.98 -0.22
CA ASP A 43 -4.68 9.04 -0.79
C ASP A 43 -3.75 8.12 0.00
N VAL A 44 -4.12 6.86 0.19
CA VAL A 44 -3.30 5.91 0.95
C VAL A 44 -2.23 5.34 0.02
N THR A 45 -0.96 5.52 0.38
CA THR A 45 0.16 4.89 -0.31
C THR A 45 1.06 4.17 0.66
N ILE A 46 1.71 3.13 0.17
CA ILE A 46 2.70 2.35 0.91
C ILE A 46 3.97 2.30 0.07
N THR A 47 5.09 2.70 0.64
CA THR A 47 6.38 2.70 -0.05
C THR A 47 7.31 1.73 0.63
N TYR A 48 7.73 0.70 -0.12
CA TYR A 48 8.68 -0.30 0.34
C TYR A 48 10.09 0.03 -0.19
N THR A 49 11.08 0.00 0.69
CA THR A 49 12.49 0.20 0.33
C THR A 49 13.31 -0.97 0.86
N LEU A 50 13.97 -1.70 -0.04
CA LEU A 50 14.82 -2.83 0.34
C LEU A 50 16.00 -2.30 1.17
N LYS A 51 16.22 -2.88 2.35
CA LYS A 51 17.37 -2.51 3.18
C LYS A 51 18.61 -3.24 2.67
N PRO A 52 19.76 -2.55 2.52
CA PRO A 52 21.02 -3.23 2.32
C PRO A 52 21.32 -4.09 3.55
N SER A 53 21.32 -5.42 3.38
CA SER A 53 21.68 -6.37 4.43
C SER A 53 22.44 -7.53 3.80
N GLU A 54 23.59 -7.86 4.38
CA GLU A 54 24.35 -9.08 4.06
C GLU A 54 23.85 -10.31 4.85
N HIS A 55 22.81 -10.13 5.68
CA HIS A 55 22.32 -11.15 6.60
C HIS A 55 20.80 -11.38 6.48
N ASP A 56 20.41 -12.64 6.68
CA ASP A 56 19.03 -13.11 6.85
C ASP A 56 18.52 -12.79 8.26
N PRO A 57 17.24 -12.42 8.48
CA PRO A 57 16.16 -12.28 7.49
C PRO A 57 16.25 -11.03 6.60
N THR A 58 15.79 -11.15 5.35
CA THR A 58 15.56 -9.99 4.46
C THR A 58 14.65 -8.97 5.14
N GLN A 59 15.01 -7.68 5.06
CA GLN A 59 14.21 -6.59 5.63
C GLN A 59 13.89 -5.51 4.60
N ILE A 60 12.71 -4.92 4.73
CA ILE A 60 12.28 -3.75 3.95
C ILE A 60 11.81 -2.65 4.91
N ASP A 61 12.16 -1.41 4.60
CA ASP A 61 11.55 -0.25 5.23
C ASP A 61 10.17 -0.01 4.62
N ASP A 62 9.17 0.25 5.48
CA ASP A 62 7.78 0.51 5.11
C ASP A 62 7.39 1.93 5.52
N LEU A 63 6.94 2.73 4.56
CA LEU A 63 6.36 4.05 4.77
C LEU A 63 4.92 4.07 4.23
N VAL A 64 3.96 4.11 5.15
CA VAL A 64 2.54 4.31 4.85
C VAL A 64 2.21 5.80 4.97
N GLU A 65 1.66 6.40 3.93
CA GLU A 65 1.23 7.80 3.93
C GLU A 65 -0.25 7.92 3.56
N TYR A 66 -0.95 8.87 4.19
CA TYR A 66 -2.38 9.11 3.95
C TYR A 66 -2.80 10.53 4.34
N ARG A 67 -4.02 10.91 3.97
CA ARG A 67 -4.70 12.12 4.45
C ARG A 67 -6.00 11.75 5.15
N SER A 68 -6.51 12.65 5.99
CA SER A 68 -7.92 12.57 6.39
C SER A 68 -8.81 12.76 5.17
N LYS A 69 -9.96 12.10 5.14
CA LYS A 69 -10.93 12.25 4.04
C LYS A 69 -11.36 13.72 3.84
N SER A 70 -11.44 14.48 4.93
CA SER A 70 -11.80 15.91 4.94
C SER A 70 -10.68 16.84 4.47
N ASP A 71 -9.44 16.37 4.33
CA ASP A 71 -8.31 17.23 3.99
C ASP A 71 -8.39 17.69 2.53
N SER A 72 -7.86 18.88 2.25
CA SER A 72 -7.61 19.32 0.88
C SER A 72 -6.55 18.43 0.20
N PRO A 73 -6.61 18.20 -1.13
CA PRO A 73 -5.61 17.42 -1.86
C PRO A 73 -4.16 17.92 -1.69
N ILE A 74 -3.97 19.21 -1.38
CA ILE A 74 -2.65 19.82 -1.17
C ILE A 74 -2.17 19.75 0.29
N SER A 75 -2.99 19.25 1.22
CA SER A 75 -2.61 19.16 2.63
C SER A 75 -1.43 18.21 2.83
N LYS A 76 -0.65 18.48 3.88
CA LYS A 76 0.43 17.58 4.32
C LYS A 76 -0.15 16.22 4.67
N ARG A 77 0.55 15.16 4.29
CA ARG A 77 0.18 13.77 4.58
C ARG A 77 0.63 13.38 5.98
N SER A 78 -0.15 12.54 6.63
CA SER A 78 0.27 11.78 7.80
C SER A 78 1.07 10.55 7.36
N SER A 79 2.00 10.11 8.20
CA SER A 79 2.88 8.97 7.91
C SER A 79 2.97 8.00 9.07
N VAL A 80 3.00 6.71 8.75
CA VAL A 80 3.36 5.61 9.65
C VAL A 80 4.59 4.95 9.05
N VAL A 81 5.61 4.73 9.87
CA VAL A 81 6.88 4.12 9.44
C VAL A 81 7.05 2.81 10.18
N GLY A 82 7.53 1.78 9.48
CA GLY A 82 7.82 0.47 10.03
C GLY A 82 9.03 -0.19 9.39
N VAL A 83 9.20 -1.46 9.72
CA VAL A 83 10.12 -2.40 9.09
C VAL A 83 9.38 -3.71 8.94
N ASP A 84 9.40 -4.28 7.74
CA ASP A 84 8.99 -5.66 7.53
C ASP A 84 10.20 -6.57 7.51
N THR A 85 10.03 -7.73 8.14
CA THR A 85 11.03 -8.80 8.17
C THR A 85 10.43 -10.02 7.50
N LEU A 86 11.10 -10.53 6.46
CA LEU A 86 10.67 -11.71 5.73
C LEU A 86 10.56 -12.90 6.68
N VAL A 87 9.45 -13.64 6.59
CA VAL A 87 9.24 -14.86 7.36
C VAL A 87 9.69 -16.03 6.50
N SER A 88 10.82 -16.62 6.86
CA SER A 88 11.25 -17.90 6.30
C SER A 88 10.22 -18.98 6.68
N PRO A 89 9.82 -19.88 5.75
CA PRO A 89 8.92 -20.97 6.09
C PRO A 89 9.53 -21.80 7.23
N SER A 90 8.84 -21.85 8.36
CA SER A 90 9.29 -22.61 9.52
C SER A 90 9.23 -24.11 9.20
N GLY A 91 10.37 -24.80 9.21
CA GLY A 91 10.43 -26.26 9.11
C GLY A 91 11.27 -26.80 7.95
N THR A 92 11.80 -25.95 7.08
CA THR A 92 12.82 -26.39 6.13
C THR A 92 14.17 -26.43 6.83
N SER A 93 14.86 -27.56 6.73
CA SER A 93 16.28 -27.70 7.07
C SER A 93 17.11 -26.59 6.39
N GLU A 94 18.39 -26.47 6.76
CA GLU A 94 19.37 -25.62 6.04
C GLU A 94 19.43 -25.91 4.51
N ASP A 95 18.71 -26.94 4.03
CA ASP A 95 18.53 -27.32 2.62
C ASP A 95 17.25 -26.80 1.96
N ALA A 96 16.54 -25.84 2.56
CA ALA A 96 15.41 -25.17 1.90
C ALA A 96 15.88 -24.61 0.54
N PRO A 97 15.20 -24.90 -0.58
CA PRO A 97 15.58 -24.29 -1.85
C PRO A 97 15.50 -22.77 -1.70
N SER A 98 16.53 -22.06 -2.19
CA SER A 98 16.68 -20.59 -2.12
C SER A 98 15.53 -19.79 -2.76
N ASN A 99 14.55 -20.48 -3.33
CA ASN A 99 13.44 -19.96 -4.12
C ASN A 99 12.10 -20.04 -3.38
N ALA A 100 12.10 -20.23 -2.05
CA ALA A 100 10.87 -20.17 -1.27
C ALA A 100 10.14 -18.83 -1.52
N PRO A 101 8.80 -18.83 -1.68
CA PRO A 101 8.05 -17.65 -2.09
C PRO A 101 8.14 -16.55 -1.03
N LYS A 102 8.67 -15.38 -1.42
CA LYS A 102 8.96 -14.24 -0.53
C LYS A 102 7.72 -13.41 -0.23
N THR A 103 6.68 -14.09 0.25
CA THR A 103 5.31 -13.57 0.32
C THR A 103 4.89 -13.16 1.72
N ARG A 104 5.56 -13.62 2.78
CA ARG A 104 5.11 -13.46 4.17
C ARG A 104 6.04 -12.60 5.00
N TRP A 105 5.48 -11.68 5.77
CA TRP A 105 6.23 -10.62 6.42
C TRP A 105 5.73 -10.36 7.84
N ASN A 106 6.66 -10.13 8.77
CA ASN A 106 6.37 -9.56 10.08
C ASN A 106 6.66 -8.06 10.05
N TRP A 107 5.63 -7.25 10.19
CA TRP A 107 5.75 -5.80 10.30
C TRP A 107 5.95 -5.38 11.76
N ARG A 108 6.79 -4.36 11.98
CA ARG A 108 6.91 -3.64 13.25
C ARG A 108 6.98 -2.15 13.01
N GLY A 109 6.15 -1.38 13.73
CA GLY A 109 6.19 0.08 13.67
C GLY A 109 7.51 0.65 14.21
N LYS A 110 7.87 1.87 13.80
CA LYS A 110 9.02 2.62 14.33
C LYS A 110 8.59 3.71 15.32
N GLY A 111 9.53 4.14 16.17
CA GLY A 111 9.31 5.20 17.14
C GLY A 111 8.26 4.82 18.20
N TRP A 112 7.24 5.66 18.38
CA TRP A 112 6.16 5.39 19.33
C TRP A 112 5.29 4.18 18.94
N LEU A 113 5.32 3.74 17.68
CA LEU A 113 4.58 2.58 17.17
C LEU A 113 5.33 1.26 17.29
N MET A 114 6.49 1.22 17.95
CA MET A 114 7.29 -0.01 18.12
C MET A 114 6.55 -1.17 18.80
N ILE A 115 5.48 -0.88 19.56
CA ILE A 115 4.63 -1.88 20.20
C ILE A 115 3.64 -2.53 19.23
N ALA A 116 3.38 -1.89 18.09
CA ALA A 116 2.47 -2.41 17.09
C ALA A 116 3.25 -3.37 16.18
N THR A 117 2.79 -4.61 16.14
CA THR A 117 3.26 -5.62 15.20
C THR A 117 2.08 -6.17 14.43
N SER A 118 2.33 -6.55 13.18
CA SER A 118 1.35 -7.26 12.37
C SER A 118 2.05 -8.32 11.52
N ARG A 119 1.29 -9.31 11.06
CA ARG A 119 1.74 -10.22 10.02
C ARG A 119 0.95 -9.94 8.77
N TRP A 120 1.62 -9.96 7.63
CA TRP A 120 0.94 -9.80 6.36
C TRP A 120 1.57 -10.67 5.27
N GLN A 121 0.79 -10.92 4.23
CA GLN A 121 1.13 -11.84 3.16
C GLN A 121 0.67 -11.29 1.81
N ILE A 122 1.44 -11.52 0.76
CA ILE A 122 1.03 -11.30 -0.63
C ILE A 122 0.30 -12.56 -1.09
N LEU A 123 -0.98 -12.42 -1.42
CA LEU A 123 -1.82 -13.53 -1.89
C LEU A 123 -1.81 -13.68 -3.41
N GLY A 124 -1.44 -12.64 -4.13
CA GLY A 124 -1.24 -12.64 -5.58
C GLY A 124 -0.75 -11.28 -6.05
N CYS A 125 -0.01 -11.26 -7.15
CA CYS A 125 0.48 -10.02 -7.74
C CYS A 125 0.78 -10.20 -9.22
N HIS A 126 0.86 -9.07 -9.93
CA HIS A 126 1.44 -8.98 -11.26
C HIS A 126 2.45 -7.84 -11.27
N LEU A 127 3.66 -8.13 -11.71
CA LEU A 127 4.78 -7.20 -11.86
C LEU A 127 5.30 -7.35 -13.30
N HIS A 128 5.68 -6.25 -13.96
CA HIS A 128 6.27 -6.35 -15.29
C HIS A 128 7.61 -7.07 -15.22
N SER A 129 7.81 -8.01 -16.15
CA SER A 129 9.06 -8.74 -16.33
C SER A 129 10.01 -7.87 -17.15
N GLY A 130 10.54 -6.83 -16.51
CA GLY A 130 11.29 -5.76 -17.16
C GLY A 130 12.41 -6.25 -18.06
N GLY A 131 12.08 -6.30 -19.34
CA GLY A 131 13.03 -6.36 -20.45
C GLY A 131 13.23 -7.73 -21.09
N THR A 132 12.37 -8.74 -20.89
CA THR A 132 12.36 -9.84 -21.87
C THR A 132 11.62 -9.35 -23.12
N ALA A 133 12.14 -9.68 -24.31
CA ALA A 133 11.57 -9.25 -25.59
C ALA A 133 10.11 -9.72 -25.83
N ASP A 134 9.60 -10.58 -24.95
CA ASP A 134 8.25 -11.15 -24.98
C ASP A 134 7.28 -10.44 -24.00
N ASP A 135 7.77 -9.54 -23.13
CA ASP A 135 6.91 -8.73 -22.25
C ASP A 135 6.28 -7.56 -23.03
N THR A 136 5.34 -7.93 -23.88
CA THR A 136 4.48 -7.02 -24.63
C THR A 136 3.19 -6.68 -23.88
N SER A 137 3.03 -7.21 -22.66
CA SER A 137 1.87 -6.97 -21.83
C SER A 137 1.98 -5.58 -21.18
N ASN A 138 1.14 -4.63 -21.60
CA ASN A 138 0.93 -3.37 -20.89
C ASN A 138 -0.04 -3.57 -19.71
N ASP A 139 0.04 -4.74 -19.06
CA ASP A 139 -0.91 -5.12 -18.03
C ASP A 139 -0.58 -4.35 -16.73
N PRO A 140 -1.57 -3.71 -16.08
CA PRO A 140 -1.32 -2.93 -14.88
C PRO A 140 -0.73 -3.78 -13.75
N GLU A 141 0.29 -3.26 -13.07
CA GLU A 141 0.84 -3.92 -11.87
C GLU A 141 -0.11 -3.78 -10.68
N TRP A 142 -0.31 -4.88 -9.97
CA TRP A 142 -1.18 -4.97 -8.81
C TRP A 142 -0.65 -5.97 -7.79
N ALA A 143 -1.14 -5.85 -6.56
CA ALA A 143 -0.95 -6.85 -5.53
C ALA A 143 -2.21 -6.97 -4.66
N LEU A 144 -2.55 -8.19 -4.26
CA LEU A 144 -3.54 -8.47 -3.22
C LEU A 144 -2.78 -8.87 -1.97
N THR A 145 -2.95 -8.12 -0.89
CA THR A 145 -2.31 -8.39 0.39
C THR A 145 -3.35 -8.79 1.45
N TYR A 146 -2.93 -9.64 2.37
CA TYR A 146 -3.69 -10.07 3.54
C TYR A 146 -2.95 -9.70 4.81
N PHE A 147 -3.68 -9.20 5.80
CA PHE A 147 -3.18 -8.81 7.11
C PHE A 147 -3.86 -9.66 8.19
N GLU A 148 -3.08 -10.28 9.06
CA GLU A 148 -3.60 -10.96 10.24
C GLU A 148 -4.16 -9.95 11.24
N LYS A 149 -5.16 -10.39 12.02
CA LYS A 149 -5.69 -9.62 13.14
C LYS A 149 -4.59 -9.28 14.14
N THR A 150 -4.55 -8.03 14.56
CA THR A 150 -3.70 -7.55 15.66
C THR A 150 -4.55 -7.17 16.87
N LEU A 151 -3.91 -6.70 17.95
CA LEU A 151 -4.63 -6.11 19.07
C LEU A 151 -5.32 -4.78 18.71
N PHE A 152 -4.91 -4.14 17.61
CA PHE A 152 -5.36 -2.81 17.22
C PHE A 152 -6.24 -2.80 15.96
N THR A 153 -6.13 -3.83 15.12
CA THR A 153 -6.81 -3.92 13.82
C THR A 153 -7.39 -5.31 13.61
N PRO A 154 -8.60 -5.43 13.01
CA PRO A 154 -9.09 -6.73 12.54
C PRO A 154 -8.19 -7.25 11.40
N ALA A 155 -8.35 -8.53 11.06
CA ALA A 155 -7.79 -9.05 9.82
C ALA A 155 -8.39 -8.31 8.63
N GLY A 156 -7.63 -8.21 7.53
CA GLY A 156 -8.10 -7.49 6.36
C GLY A 156 -7.33 -7.77 5.10
N LEU A 157 -7.84 -7.21 4.01
CA LEU A 157 -7.23 -7.27 2.69
C LEU A 157 -7.08 -5.87 2.14
N ASP A 158 -6.00 -5.65 1.40
CA ASP A 158 -5.84 -4.48 0.53
C ASP A 158 -5.56 -4.94 -0.90
N ILE A 159 -6.03 -4.17 -1.88
CA ILE A 159 -5.61 -4.27 -3.28
C ILE A 159 -4.79 -3.04 -3.60
N TYR A 160 -3.58 -3.27 -4.10
CA TYR A 160 -2.65 -2.24 -4.52
C TYR A 160 -2.65 -2.06 -6.03
N SER A 161 -2.32 -0.85 -6.47
CA SER A 161 -2.03 -0.49 -7.86
C SER A 161 -0.74 0.31 -7.91
N ARG A 162 0.10 0.06 -8.91
CA ARG A 162 1.25 0.92 -9.17
C ARG A 162 0.83 2.28 -9.71
N ALA A 163 -0.22 2.31 -10.54
CA ALA A 163 -0.76 3.54 -11.09
C ALA A 163 -1.65 4.27 -10.06
N PRO A 164 -1.50 5.61 -9.88
CA PRO A 164 -2.33 6.39 -8.96
C PRO A 164 -3.81 6.41 -9.38
N SER A 165 -4.09 6.32 -10.68
CA SER A 165 -5.44 6.19 -11.24
C SER A 165 -6.11 4.87 -10.88
N GLY A 166 -5.35 3.85 -10.49
CA GLY A 166 -5.86 2.52 -10.11
C GLY A 166 -5.84 1.53 -11.27
N LEU A 167 -6.65 0.47 -11.14
CA LEU A 167 -6.72 -0.61 -12.12
C LEU A 167 -7.94 -0.45 -13.04
N PRO A 168 -7.85 -0.95 -14.29
CA PRO A 168 -9.02 -1.12 -15.15
C PRO A 168 -10.11 -1.92 -14.44
N THR A 169 -11.37 -1.51 -14.60
CA THR A 169 -12.52 -2.12 -13.92
C THR A 169 -12.62 -3.63 -14.15
N ALA A 170 -12.30 -4.11 -15.36
CA ALA A 170 -12.31 -5.52 -15.68
C ALA A 170 -11.27 -6.32 -14.87
N LEU A 171 -10.04 -5.81 -14.76
CA LEU A 171 -8.98 -6.43 -13.95
C LEU A 171 -9.36 -6.44 -12.47
N LEU A 172 -9.82 -5.30 -11.95
CA LEU A 172 -10.25 -5.19 -10.56
C LEU A 172 -11.39 -6.16 -10.23
N GLY A 173 -12.39 -6.26 -11.11
CA GLY A 173 -13.49 -7.20 -10.98
C GLY A 173 -13.03 -8.66 -10.95
N GLU A 174 -12.01 -9.00 -11.73
CA GLU A 174 -11.41 -10.33 -11.73
C GLU A 174 -10.67 -10.63 -10.42
N ILE A 175 -9.84 -9.70 -9.92
CA ILE A 175 -9.16 -9.82 -8.62
C ILE A 175 -10.17 -10.04 -7.50
N LEU A 176 -11.25 -9.24 -7.45
CA LEU A 176 -12.30 -9.38 -6.45
C LEU A 176 -13.00 -10.74 -6.54
N THR A 177 -13.31 -11.20 -7.76
CA THR A 177 -13.96 -12.50 -7.99
C THR A 177 -13.07 -13.65 -7.51
N LYS A 178 -11.77 -13.61 -7.84
CA LYS A 178 -10.80 -14.63 -7.44
C LYS A 178 -10.57 -14.62 -5.93
N ALA A 179 -10.46 -13.45 -5.30
CA ALA A 179 -10.32 -13.32 -3.85
C ALA A 179 -11.54 -13.91 -3.10
N LYS A 180 -12.77 -13.62 -3.56
CA LYS A 180 -14.00 -14.22 -3.00
C LYS A 180 -14.02 -15.74 -3.14
N ALA A 181 -13.59 -16.24 -4.31
CA ALA A 181 -13.56 -17.67 -4.61
C ALA A 181 -12.57 -18.48 -3.74
N LEU A 182 -11.63 -17.83 -3.05
CA LEU A 182 -10.78 -18.50 -2.04
C LEU A 182 -11.59 -19.04 -0.85
N GLY A 183 -12.77 -18.48 -0.58
CA GLY A 183 -13.63 -18.88 0.53
C GLY A 183 -12.99 -18.64 1.90
N GLY A 184 -13.57 -19.26 2.94
CA GLY A 184 -13.09 -19.12 4.31
C GLY A 184 -13.06 -17.66 4.80
N GLU A 185 -12.05 -17.32 5.60
CA GLU A 185 -11.86 -15.95 6.12
C GLU A 185 -11.59 -14.94 4.99
N VAL A 186 -10.72 -15.27 4.03
CA VAL A 186 -10.37 -14.36 2.93
C VAL A 186 -11.56 -14.09 2.02
N GLY A 187 -12.34 -15.11 1.67
CA GLY A 187 -13.56 -14.90 0.89
C GLY A 187 -14.56 -14.00 1.63
N ALA A 188 -14.75 -14.22 2.93
CA ALA A 188 -15.63 -13.38 3.76
C ALA A 188 -15.14 -11.93 3.91
N LEU A 189 -13.82 -11.72 3.98
CA LEU A 189 -13.22 -10.38 3.92
C LEU A 189 -13.43 -9.75 2.54
N ALA A 190 -13.22 -10.49 1.46
CA ALA A 190 -13.33 -10.00 0.09
C ALA A 190 -14.75 -9.53 -0.29
N GLU A 191 -15.79 -10.01 0.39
CA GLU A 191 -17.15 -9.46 0.25
C GLU A 191 -17.30 -8.04 0.82
N GLN A 192 -16.35 -7.59 1.64
CA GLN A 192 -16.42 -6.32 2.37
C GLN A 192 -15.49 -5.25 1.79
N PHE A 193 -14.88 -5.50 0.63
CA PHE A 193 -14.05 -4.49 -0.03
C PHE A 193 -14.83 -3.19 -0.27
N PHE A 194 -14.18 -2.08 0.06
CA PHE A 194 -14.61 -0.74 -0.30
C PHE A 194 -13.49 -0.01 -1.01
N GLU A 195 -13.85 0.92 -1.89
CA GLU A 195 -12.87 1.77 -2.57
C GLU A 195 -12.23 2.75 -1.59
N VAL A 196 -10.91 2.81 -1.61
CA VAL A 196 -10.16 3.84 -0.89
C VAL A 196 -10.12 5.09 -1.76
N GLU A 197 -10.66 6.19 -1.23
CA GLU A 197 -10.72 7.46 -1.95
C GLU A 197 -9.31 7.94 -2.31
N ARG A 198 -9.16 8.42 -3.54
CA ARG A 198 -7.93 8.99 -4.07
C ARG A 198 -8.27 10.30 -4.76
N SER A 199 -7.54 11.34 -4.43
CA SER A 199 -7.58 12.63 -5.11
C SER A 199 -7.09 12.44 -6.55
N ALA A 200 -7.70 13.15 -7.50
CA ALA A 200 -7.27 13.10 -8.89
C ALA A 200 -5.76 13.44 -9.00
N PRO A 201 -5.03 12.78 -9.92
CA PRO A 201 -3.65 13.16 -10.22
C PRO A 201 -3.61 14.65 -10.56
N GLN A 202 -2.81 15.42 -9.83
CA GLN A 202 -2.59 16.81 -10.19
C GLN A 202 -1.71 16.86 -11.43
N ASP A 203 -2.24 17.35 -12.55
CA ASP A 203 -1.39 17.86 -13.61
C ASP A 203 -0.53 18.96 -13.01
N LYS A 204 0.79 18.75 -12.96
CA LYS A 204 1.76 19.81 -12.69
C LYS A 204 1.82 20.73 -13.91
N THR A 205 0.73 21.41 -14.23
CA THR A 205 0.72 22.50 -15.20
C THR A 205 -0.32 23.51 -14.75
N THR A 206 0.15 24.74 -14.58
CA THR A 206 -0.62 25.94 -14.18
C THR A 206 -0.66 26.24 -12.68
N SER A 207 0.45 26.81 -12.18
CA SER A 207 0.38 28.05 -11.42
C SER A 207 1.77 28.71 -11.36
N GLU A 208 2.16 29.42 -12.43
CA GLU A 208 3.03 30.59 -12.24
C GLU A 208 2.15 31.68 -11.60
N PRO A 209 2.51 32.26 -10.44
CA PRO A 209 1.86 33.48 -9.99
C PRO A 209 2.35 34.63 -10.88
N SER A 210 1.44 35.20 -11.67
CA SER A 210 1.69 36.43 -12.41
C SER A 210 2.17 37.52 -11.45
N ARG A 211 3.42 37.95 -11.63
CA ARG A 211 3.92 39.20 -11.08
C ARG A 211 3.17 40.35 -11.73
N ILE A 212 2.27 41.01 -10.98
CA ILE A 212 1.83 42.36 -11.28
C ILE A 212 1.80 43.18 -9.99
N GLY A 213 2.69 44.18 -9.95
CA GLY A 213 2.42 45.52 -9.44
C GLY A 213 2.33 45.76 -7.93
N SER A 214 3.37 46.38 -7.38
CA SER A 214 3.33 47.09 -6.09
C SER A 214 2.15 48.04 -5.94
N ILE A 215 1.55 48.09 -4.75
CA ILE A 215 0.99 49.32 -4.18
C ILE A 215 1.38 49.38 -2.69
N ASN A 216 1.87 50.55 -2.29
CA ASN A 216 2.48 50.85 -1.00
C ASN A 216 1.46 51.16 0.12
N LYS A 217 1.90 50.86 1.35
CA LYS A 217 1.77 51.62 2.61
C LYS A 217 0.41 51.74 3.32
N VAL A 218 0.57 51.64 4.65
CA VAL A 218 -0.23 52.08 5.82
C VAL A 218 -1.48 51.31 6.25
N ASP A 219 -1.41 50.94 7.54
CA ASP A 219 -2.47 50.77 8.54
C ASP A 219 -3.59 49.74 8.32
N VAL A 220 -3.55 48.66 9.11
CA VAL A 220 -4.57 48.38 10.15
C VAL A 220 -3.90 47.56 11.27
N LEU A 221 -3.60 48.22 12.39
CA LEU A 221 -3.30 47.58 13.67
C LEU A 221 -4.61 47.10 14.29
N ASN A 222 -4.67 45.82 14.64
CA ASN A 222 -5.75 45.23 15.43
C ASN A 222 -5.76 45.80 16.85
N HIS A 223 -6.91 46.29 17.27
CA HIS A 223 -7.24 46.59 18.66
C HIS A 223 -8.15 45.48 19.22
N VAL A 224 -8.07 45.28 20.55
CA VAL A 224 -8.91 44.45 21.43
C VAL A 224 -8.37 43.00 21.56
N ALA A 225 -8.03 42.47 22.75
CA ALA A 225 -8.56 42.68 24.10
C ALA A 225 -7.51 42.42 25.17
N LEU A 226 -7.54 43.13 26.30
CA LEU A 226 -7.25 42.58 27.64
C LEU A 226 -7.90 43.48 28.73
N THR A 227 -8.95 42.97 29.37
CA THR A 227 -9.28 43.25 30.79
C THR A 227 -9.16 41.94 31.53
N PRO A 228 -8.63 41.92 32.77
CA PRO A 228 -9.57 41.90 33.89
C PRO A 228 -9.13 42.72 35.13
N SER A 229 -10.18 43.12 35.88
CA SER A 229 -10.29 43.45 37.31
C SER A 229 -9.30 44.41 37.96
#